data_AF-W4V8B6-F1
#
_entry.id   AF-W4V8B6-F1
#
_cell.length_a   1.000
_cell.length_b   1.000
_cell.length_c   1.000
_cell.angle_alpha   90.00
_cell.angle_beta   90.00
_cell.angle_gamma   90.00
#
_symmetry.space_group_name_H-M   'P 1'
#
loop_
_entity.id
_entity.type
_entity.pdbx_description
1 polymer ?
#
loop_
_entity_poly.entity_id
_entity_poly.type
_entity_poly.pdbx_seq_one_letter_code
_entity_poly.pdbx_strand_id
1 'polypeptide(L)'
;MKVNEIFLSIQGESMSAGFPTVFVRFTGCNLRCSYCDTKYAYNGGEDMTPSEIFEEIKKLHYKRVCLTGGEPLLQKELGELLVLLDDYTVTIETNGSVGLGSVVLKNPRHSYVMDMKVPSSGCSGQMLFENFDLLKEQDEIKFVVGDRTDYEWAKSIISKYHKKGTVTFSPVYGKIDYSA
;
A
#
# COMPACT_ATOMS: atom_id res chain seq x y z
N MET A 1 -1.91 7.97 15.94
CA MET A 1 -1.93 6.91 14.91
C MET A 1 -2.04 5.55 15.60
N LYS A 2 -2.80 4.59 15.04
CA LYS A 2 -2.96 3.26 15.64
C LYS A 2 -2.06 2.24 14.96
N VAL A 3 -1.06 1.70 15.65
CA VAL A 3 -0.01 0.85 15.08
C VAL A 3 -0.18 -0.58 15.55
N ASN A 4 -0.20 -1.53 14.62
CA ASN A 4 -0.26 -2.96 14.91
C ASN A 4 1.13 -3.56 15.20
N GLU A 5 2.11 -3.25 14.35
CA GLU A 5 3.48 -3.73 14.48
C GLU A 5 4.48 -2.82 13.74
N ILE A 6 5.72 -2.78 14.24
CA ILE A 6 6.87 -2.15 13.58
C ILE A 6 8.02 -3.17 13.59
N PHE A 7 8.54 -3.52 12.43
CA PHE A 7 9.58 -4.56 12.32
C PHE A 7 10.44 -4.41 11.06
N LEU A 8 11.67 -4.93 11.11
CA LEU A 8 12.58 -5.01 9.97
C LEU A 8 12.42 -6.37 9.28
N SER A 9 12.20 -6.38 7.97
CA SER A 9 12.14 -7.59 7.15
C SER A 9 12.62 -7.30 5.72
N ILE A 10 12.40 -8.24 4.80
CA ILE A 10 12.60 -8.07 3.36
C ILE A 10 11.24 -7.79 2.71
N GLN A 11 11.17 -6.77 1.85
CA GLN A 11 9.96 -6.51 1.07
C GLN A 11 9.72 -7.67 0.08
N GLY A 12 8.51 -8.22 0.13
CA GLY A 12 8.14 -9.41 -0.64
C GLY A 12 7.48 -9.08 -1.98
N GLU A 13 7.00 -7.86 -2.16
CA GLU A 13 6.13 -7.50 -3.27
C GLU A 13 6.57 -6.22 -3.98
N SER A 14 5.93 -5.96 -5.13
CA SER A 14 6.03 -4.70 -5.86
C SER A 14 7.47 -4.42 -6.34
N MET A 15 7.75 -3.21 -6.82
CA MET A 15 9.08 -2.86 -7.37
C MET A 15 10.22 -2.89 -6.35
N SER A 16 9.91 -2.96 -5.05
CA SER A 16 10.90 -3.02 -3.97
C SER A 16 11.10 -4.41 -3.39
N ALA A 17 10.59 -5.45 -4.05
CA ALA A 17 10.84 -6.84 -3.67
C ALA A 17 12.35 -7.13 -3.54
N GLY A 18 12.75 -7.79 -2.45
CA GLY A 18 14.13 -8.14 -2.14
C GLY A 18 14.92 -7.10 -1.33
N PHE A 19 14.39 -5.89 -1.12
CA PHE A 19 15.07 -4.88 -0.31
C PHE A 19 14.74 -5.02 1.18
N PRO A 20 15.74 -4.91 2.09
CA PRO A 20 15.46 -4.82 3.51
C PRO A 20 14.74 -3.50 3.83
N THR A 21 13.65 -3.62 4.59
CA THR A 21 12.64 -2.58 4.76
C THR A 21 12.06 -2.65 6.17
N VAL A 22 11.96 -1.49 6.82
CA VAL A 22 11.19 -1.33 8.06
C VAL A 22 9.72 -1.21 7.69
N PHE A 23 8.90 -2.13 8.18
CA PHE A 23 7.46 -2.09 8.02
C PHE A 23 6.84 -1.40 9.23
N VAL A 24 5.94 -0.45 8.97
CA VAL A 24 5.00 0.08 9.95
C VAL A 24 3.62 -0.34 9.51
N ARG A 25 3.02 -1.28 10.23
CA ARG A 25 1.66 -1.75 9.95
C ARG A 25 0.68 -1.01 10.85
N PHE A 26 -0.22 -0.22 10.29
CA PHE A 26 -1.29 0.41 11.07
C PHE A 26 -2.44 -0.55 11.34
N THR A 27 -3.34 -0.15 12.23
CA THR A 27 -4.58 -0.87 12.51
C THR A 27 -5.76 -0.18 11.86
N GLY A 28 -6.70 -0.98 11.34
CA GLY A 28 -7.98 -0.54 10.79
C GLY A 28 -7.96 -0.41 9.28
N CYS A 29 -8.93 -1.03 8.61
CA CYS A 29 -9.11 -0.96 7.17
C CYS A 29 -10.59 -0.69 6.86
N ASN A 30 -10.85 0.11 5.83
CA ASN A 30 -12.21 0.41 5.35
C ASN A 30 -12.75 -0.64 4.37
N LEU A 31 -11.92 -1.61 3.95
CA LEU A 31 -12.31 -2.71 3.05
C LEU A 31 -12.32 -4.06 3.77
N ARG A 32 -13.03 -5.04 3.20
CA ARG A 32 -13.10 -6.43 3.68
C ARG A 32 -12.85 -7.39 2.51
N CYS A 33 -11.65 -7.32 1.95
CA CYS A 33 -11.27 -8.11 0.77
C CYS A 33 -11.38 -9.62 1.07
N SER A 34 -11.93 -10.37 0.13
CA SER A 34 -12.18 -11.82 0.25
C SER A 34 -10.91 -12.62 0.60
N TYR A 35 -9.77 -12.23 0.02
CA TYR A 35 -8.46 -12.87 0.18
C TYR A 35 -7.48 -12.06 1.04
N CYS A 36 -7.96 -11.18 1.92
CA CYS A 36 -7.07 -10.45 2.84
C CYS A 36 -6.29 -11.43 3.74
N ASP A 37 -4.98 -11.34 3.68
CA ASP A 37 -4.00 -12.10 4.44
C ASP A 37 -3.69 -11.46 5.81
N THR A 38 -3.88 -10.14 5.93
CA THR A 38 -3.63 -9.38 7.18
C THR A 38 -4.91 -9.01 7.95
N LYS A 39 -5.88 -9.93 8.05
CA LYS A 39 -7.14 -9.67 8.80
C LYS A 39 -6.91 -9.33 10.28
N TYR A 40 -5.80 -9.79 10.86
CA TYR A 40 -5.42 -9.46 12.24
C TYR A 40 -5.21 -7.95 12.44
N ALA A 41 -4.78 -7.22 11.41
CA ALA A 41 -4.57 -5.77 11.45
C ALA A 41 -5.87 -4.95 11.37
N TYR A 42 -7.05 -5.59 11.36
CA TYR A 42 -8.32 -4.87 11.46
C TYR A 42 -8.59 -4.34 12.88
N ASN A 43 -8.01 -4.98 13.90
CA ASN A 43 -8.22 -4.66 15.30
C ASN A 43 -6.90 -4.72 16.09
N GLY A 44 -6.94 -4.40 17.38
CA GLY A 44 -5.75 -4.37 18.23
C GLY A 44 -4.89 -3.12 18.01
N GLY A 45 -3.58 -3.27 18.20
CA GLY A 45 -2.59 -2.21 18.07
C GLY A 45 -2.56 -1.22 19.23
N GLU A 46 -1.52 -0.39 19.24
CA GLU A 46 -1.24 0.63 20.24
C GLU A 46 -1.35 2.02 19.62
N ASP A 47 -1.82 2.98 20.41
CA ASP A 47 -1.82 4.38 19.98
C ASP A 47 -0.40 4.94 20.12
N MET A 48 0.16 5.39 19.00
CA MET A 48 1.48 6.00 18.91
C MET A 48 1.39 7.34 18.19
N THR A 49 2.20 8.29 18.64
CA THR A 49 2.47 9.56 17.96
C THR A 49 3.44 9.36 16.80
N PRO A 50 3.48 10.26 15.80
CA PRO A 50 4.48 10.24 14.74
C PRO A 50 5.92 10.16 15.26
N SER A 51 6.23 10.89 16.33
CA SER A 51 7.55 10.89 16.97
C SER A 51 7.93 9.54 17.58
N GLU A 52 6.99 8.87 18.27
CA GLU A 52 7.24 7.54 18.84
C GLU A 52 7.50 6.51 17.73
N ILE A 53 6.69 6.53 16.66
CA ILE A 53 6.89 5.65 15.51
C ILE A 53 8.26 5.89 14.88
N PHE A 54 8.65 7.16 14.71
CA PHE A 54 9.95 7.52 14.15
C PHE A 54 11.12 7.03 15.00
N GLU A 55 11.02 7.13 16.33
CA GLU A 55 12.06 6.61 17.22
C GLU A 55 12.16 5.07 17.16
N GLU A 56 11.05 4.34 17.01
CA GLU A 56 11.10 2.89 16.78
C GLU A 56 11.74 2.54 15.43
N ILE A 57 11.41 3.27 14.36
CA ILE A 57 12.03 3.09 13.04
C ILE A 57 13.56 3.29 13.13
N LYS A 58 14.01 4.33 13.83
CA LYS A 58 15.44 4.65 13.98
C LYS A 58 16.24 3.54 14.64
N LYS A 59 15.65 2.83 15.63
CA LYS A 59 16.30 1.71 16.33
C LYS A 59 16.61 0.53 15.41
N LEU A 60 15.91 0.42 14.28
CA LEU A 60 16.13 -0.64 13.30
C LEU A 60 17.24 -0.31 12.30
N HIS A 61 17.81 0.91 12.37
CA HIS A 61 18.99 1.35 11.60
C HIS A 61 18.87 1.20 10.07
N TYR A 62 17.64 1.21 9.54
CA TYR A 62 17.36 1.11 8.10
C TYR A 62 16.59 2.33 7.60
N LYS A 63 17.01 2.88 6.46
CA LYS A 63 16.40 4.09 5.87
C LYS A 63 15.30 3.82 4.83
N ARG A 64 14.89 2.57 4.66
CA ARG A 64 13.76 2.19 3.79
C ARG A 64 12.58 1.80 4.65
N VAL A 65 11.46 2.47 4.47
CA VAL A 65 10.25 2.29 5.27
C VAL A 65 9.07 1.98 4.36
N CYS A 66 8.28 0.98 4.73
CA CYS A 66 6.99 0.69 4.12
C CYS A 66 5.89 0.98 5.15
N LEU A 67 5.06 1.99 4.87
CA LEU A 67 3.88 2.35 5.65
C LEU A 67 2.68 1.59 5.06
N THR A 68 2.12 0.65 5.82
CA THR A 68 1.12 -0.32 5.32
C THR A 68 0.08 -0.64 6.40
N GLY A 69 -0.89 -1.51 6.08
CA GLY A 69 -1.83 -2.23 6.97
C GLY A 69 -2.72 -1.41 7.92
N GLY A 70 -3.90 -1.90 8.33
CA GLY A 70 -5.01 -1.87 7.39
C GLY A 70 -4.85 -0.75 6.34
N GLU A 71 -5.64 0.30 6.31
CA GLU A 71 -5.44 1.36 5.30
C GLU A 71 -4.63 2.53 5.90
N PRO A 72 -3.36 2.76 5.48
CA PRO A 72 -2.53 3.81 6.06
C PRO A 72 -3.11 5.21 5.86
N LEU A 73 -3.83 5.46 4.76
CA LEU A 73 -4.44 6.78 4.50
C LEU A 73 -5.62 7.10 5.43
N LEU A 74 -6.05 6.19 6.30
CA LEU A 74 -7.00 6.49 7.38
C LEU A 74 -6.34 7.17 8.59
N GLN A 75 -5.00 7.15 8.69
CA GLN A 75 -4.28 7.77 9.79
C GLN A 75 -4.15 9.28 9.55
N LYS A 76 -4.77 10.10 10.41
CA LYS A 76 -4.81 11.57 10.24
C LYS A 76 -3.42 12.20 10.30
N GLU A 77 -2.54 11.66 11.13
CA GLU A 77 -1.21 12.20 11.39
C GLU A 77 -0.13 11.65 10.43
N LEU A 78 -0.53 10.93 9.36
CA LEU A 78 0.42 10.33 8.41
C LEU A 78 1.35 11.38 7.77
N GLY A 79 0.82 12.58 7.47
CA GLY A 79 1.61 13.68 6.94
C GLY A 79 2.73 14.14 7.89
N GLU A 80 2.48 14.13 9.21
CA GLU A 80 3.47 14.50 10.22
C GLU A 80 4.59 13.45 10.30
N LEU A 81 4.23 12.16 10.22
CA LEU A 81 5.21 11.07 10.17
C LEU A 81 6.10 11.16 8.91
N LEU A 82 5.52 11.51 7.76
CA LEU A 82 6.28 11.69 6.52
C LEU A 82 7.29 12.84 6.60
N VAL A 83 7.00 13.90 7.35
CA VAL A 83 7.97 14.99 7.60
C VAL A 83 9.17 14.49 8.40
N LEU A 84 8.94 13.63 9.40
CA LEU A 84 10.04 13.02 10.17
C LEU A 84 10.87 12.04 9.32
N LEU A 85 10.24 11.41 8.32
CA LEU A 85 10.87 10.47 7.39
C LEU A 85 11.45 11.14 6.13
N ASP A 86 11.76 12.44 6.17
CA ASP A 86 12.24 13.17 4.99
C ASP A 86 13.53 12.56 4.41
N ASP A 87 14.47 12.14 5.24
CA ASP A 87 15.73 11.52 4.80
C ASP A 87 15.63 10.00 4.51
N TYR A 88 14.42 9.44 4.57
CA TYR A 88 14.12 8.04 4.28
C TYR A 88 13.59 7.85 2.85
N THR A 89 13.71 6.62 2.35
CA THR A 89 12.90 6.16 1.22
C THR A 89 11.64 5.51 1.76
N VAL A 90 10.48 6.06 1.40
CA VAL A 90 9.19 5.65 1.97
C VAL A 90 8.28 5.15 0.86
N THR A 91 7.66 4.00 1.10
CA THR A 91 6.57 3.49 0.26
C THR A 91 5.30 3.43 1.11
N ILE A 92 4.19 3.95 0.59
CA ILE A 92 2.87 3.85 1.22
C ILE A 92 2.04 2.84 0.44
N GLU A 93 1.74 1.70 1.05
CA GLU A 93 0.88 0.67 0.47
C GLU A 93 -0.58 0.94 0.82
N THR A 94 -1.36 1.44 -0.14
CA THR A 94 -2.76 1.84 0.02
C THR A 94 -3.68 1.03 -0.89
N ASN A 95 -4.93 0.83 -0.47
CA ASN A 95 -5.90 -0.01 -1.17
C ASN A 95 -6.68 0.72 -2.29
N GLY A 96 -6.38 1.99 -2.57
CA GLY A 96 -7.00 2.76 -3.67
C GLY A 96 -8.44 3.23 -3.45
N SER A 97 -9.05 2.96 -2.28
CA SER A 97 -10.40 3.45 -1.92
C SER A 97 -10.41 4.76 -1.13
N VAL A 98 -9.24 5.28 -0.78
CA VAL A 98 -9.06 6.60 -0.15
C VAL A 98 -8.38 7.52 -1.15
N GLY A 99 -8.83 8.77 -1.24
CA GLY A 99 -8.29 9.73 -2.18
C GLY A 99 -6.83 10.07 -1.85
N LEU A 100 -5.89 9.87 -2.78
CA LEU A 100 -4.47 10.17 -2.57
C LEU A 100 -4.21 11.66 -2.27
N GLY A 101 -5.15 12.54 -2.62
CA GLY A 101 -5.08 13.97 -2.31
C GLY A 101 -5.14 14.29 -0.82
N SER A 102 -5.51 13.33 0.05
CA SER A 102 -5.45 13.49 1.50
C SER A 102 -4.02 13.64 2.01
N VAL A 103 -3.04 13.06 1.32
CA VAL A 103 -1.62 13.10 1.66
C VAL A 103 -0.79 13.35 0.40
N VAL A 104 -0.32 14.58 0.21
CA VAL A 104 0.48 14.92 -0.96
C VAL A 104 1.96 14.64 -0.70
N LEU A 105 2.53 13.67 -1.41
CA LEU A 105 3.96 13.35 -1.33
C LEU A 105 4.79 14.42 -2.03
N LYS A 106 5.53 15.21 -1.24
CA LYS A 106 6.41 16.28 -1.74
C LYS A 106 7.85 15.79 -1.96
N ASN A 107 8.28 14.79 -1.20
CA ASN A 107 9.63 14.25 -1.28
C ASN A 107 9.74 13.24 -2.43
N PRO A 108 10.73 13.35 -3.32
CA PRO A 108 10.90 12.42 -4.45
C PRO A 108 11.30 10.99 -4.03
N ARG A 109 11.73 10.79 -2.78
CA ARG A 109 12.01 9.47 -2.20
C ARG A 109 10.77 8.80 -1.60
N HIS A 110 9.62 9.46 -1.63
CA HIS A 110 8.35 8.91 -1.17
C HIS A 110 7.49 8.54 -2.38
N SER A 111 6.88 7.37 -2.33
CA SER A 111 6.00 6.86 -3.38
C SER A 111 4.79 6.12 -2.83
N TYR A 112 3.75 6.04 -3.65
CA TYR A 112 2.60 5.18 -3.44
C TYR A 112 2.81 3.82 -4.12
N VAL A 113 2.38 2.76 -3.45
CA VAL A 113 1.98 1.49 -4.07
C VAL A 113 0.48 1.38 -3.86
N MET A 114 -0.28 1.72 -4.89
CA MET A 114 -1.74 1.66 -4.87
C MET A 114 -2.21 0.30 -5.38
N ASP A 115 -2.73 -0.52 -4.48
CA ASP A 115 -3.31 -1.83 -4.80
C ASP A 115 -4.78 -1.67 -5.20
N MET A 116 -5.03 -1.60 -6.51
CA MET A 116 -6.35 -1.50 -7.11
C MET A 116 -7.08 -2.84 -6.99
N LYS A 117 -8.07 -2.88 -6.10
CA LYS A 117 -8.83 -4.09 -5.81
C LYS A 117 -9.70 -4.50 -6.99
N VAL A 118 -9.42 -5.70 -7.51
CA VAL A 118 -10.12 -6.32 -8.65
C VAL A 118 -11.43 -7.00 -8.21
N PRO A 119 -12.33 -7.39 -9.12
CA PRO A 119 -13.63 -7.97 -8.78
C PRO A 119 -13.58 -9.15 -7.80
N SER A 120 -12.64 -10.09 -7.94
CA SER A 120 -12.57 -11.25 -7.04
C SER A 120 -12.28 -10.88 -5.57
N SER A 121 -11.77 -9.67 -5.31
CA SER A 121 -11.60 -9.13 -3.95
C SER A 121 -12.93 -8.87 -3.25
N GLY A 122 -14.03 -8.72 -4.01
CA GLY A 122 -15.32 -8.24 -3.52
C GLY A 122 -15.37 -6.74 -3.21
N CYS A 123 -14.29 -5.99 -3.48
CA CYS A 123 -14.16 -4.58 -3.10
C CYS A 123 -13.95 -3.62 -4.28
N SER A 124 -13.96 -4.09 -5.53
CA SER A 124 -13.69 -3.25 -6.71
C SER A 124 -14.65 -2.07 -6.88
N GLY A 125 -15.89 -2.20 -6.43
CA GLY A 125 -16.89 -1.12 -6.46
C GLY A 125 -16.61 0.06 -5.51
N GLN A 126 -15.60 -0.05 -4.64
CA GLN A 126 -15.19 1.00 -3.69
C GLN A 126 -13.93 1.74 -4.14
N MET A 127 -13.36 1.41 -5.30
CA MET A 127 -12.13 2.03 -5.79
C MET A 127 -12.39 3.44 -6.31
N LEU A 128 -11.47 4.36 -6.03
CA LEU A 128 -11.54 5.73 -6.53
C LEU A 128 -10.63 5.87 -7.75
N PHE A 129 -11.24 5.91 -8.95
CA PHE A 129 -10.47 6.01 -10.20
C PHE A 129 -9.82 7.38 -10.40
N GLU A 130 -10.27 8.41 -9.68
CA GLU A 130 -9.68 9.74 -9.66
C GLU A 130 -8.25 9.72 -9.10
N ASN A 131 -7.89 8.70 -8.32
CA ASN A 131 -6.53 8.52 -7.82
C ASN A 131 -5.50 8.37 -8.96
N PHE A 132 -5.90 7.85 -10.13
CA PHE A 132 -5.00 7.75 -11.28
C PHE A 132 -4.46 9.11 -11.75
N ASP A 133 -5.20 10.20 -11.53
CA ASP A 133 -4.78 11.55 -11.89
C ASP A 133 -3.72 12.13 -10.95
N LEU A 134 -3.57 11.55 -9.75
CA LEU A 134 -2.69 12.02 -8.69
C LEU A 134 -1.35 11.26 -8.64
N LEU A 135 -1.26 10.13 -9.34
CA LEU A 135 -0.05 9.32 -9.41
C LEU A 135 1.06 9.98 -10.23
N LYS A 136 2.30 9.68 -9.85
CA LYS A 136 3.55 10.14 -10.47
C LYS A 136 4.34 8.95 -11.03
N GLU A 137 5.42 9.24 -11.76
CA GLU A 137 6.25 8.20 -12.39
C GLU A 137 6.89 7.23 -11.39
N GLN A 138 7.18 7.70 -10.18
CA GLN A 138 7.76 6.91 -9.10
C GLN A 138 6.76 5.98 -8.39
N ASP A 139 5.46 6.17 -8.62
CA ASP A 139 4.41 5.41 -7.95
C ASP A 139 4.14 4.09 -8.69
N GLU A 140 3.45 3.19 -8.01
CA GLU A 140 3.10 1.87 -8.53
C GLU A 140 1.60 1.62 -8.39
N ILE A 141 1.03 0.95 -9.39
CA ILE A 141 -0.35 0.49 -9.42
C ILE A 141 -0.30 -1.04 -9.47
N LYS A 142 -0.63 -1.66 -8.35
CA LYS A 142 -0.64 -3.11 -8.19
C LYS A 142 -2.04 -3.66 -8.41
N PHE A 143 -2.15 -4.74 -9.18
CA PHE A 143 -3.38 -5.53 -9.30
C PHE A 143 -3.11 -6.95 -8.78
N VAL A 144 -3.78 -7.34 -7.69
CA VAL A 144 -3.74 -8.72 -7.19
C VAL A 144 -4.85 -9.52 -7.86
N VAL A 145 -4.53 -10.31 -8.88
CA VAL A 145 -5.49 -11.01 -9.75
C VAL A 145 -5.73 -12.45 -9.29
N GLY A 146 -6.99 -12.85 -9.16
CA GLY A 146 -7.39 -14.21 -8.75
C GLY A 146 -7.76 -15.13 -9.92
N ASP A 147 -8.18 -14.56 -11.05
CA ASP A 147 -8.59 -15.30 -12.24
C ASP A 147 -8.43 -14.47 -13.52
N ARG A 148 -8.84 -15.04 -14.67
CA ARG A 148 -8.80 -14.36 -15.97
C ARG A 148 -9.73 -13.15 -16.03
N THR A 149 -10.85 -13.17 -15.32
CA THR A 149 -11.81 -12.06 -15.30
C THR A 149 -11.19 -10.83 -14.64
N ASP A 150 -10.48 -11.02 -13.52
CA ASP A 150 -9.72 -9.94 -12.88
C ASP A 150 -8.67 -9.34 -13.80
N TYR A 151 -7.94 -10.18 -14.54
CA TYR A 151 -6.91 -9.73 -15.48
C TYR A 151 -7.48 -8.88 -16.61
N GLU A 152 -8.58 -9.32 -17.24
CA GLU A 152 -9.23 -8.53 -18.29
C GLU A 152 -9.87 -7.25 -17.73
N TRP A 153 -10.43 -7.32 -16.53
CA TRP A 153 -10.93 -6.13 -15.84
C TRP A 153 -9.80 -5.12 -15.59
N ALA A 154 -8.68 -5.56 -15.03
CA ALA A 154 -7.53 -4.70 -14.77
C ALA A 154 -6.99 -4.06 -16.06
N LYS A 155 -6.89 -4.82 -17.16
CA LYS A 155 -6.55 -4.27 -18.48
C LYS A 155 -7.52 -3.18 -18.93
N SER A 156 -8.82 -3.36 -18.71
CA SER A 156 -9.82 -2.34 -19.07
C SER A 156 -9.65 -1.05 -18.25
N ILE A 157 -9.32 -1.18 -16.96
CA ILE A 157 -9.03 -0.03 -16.08
C ILE A 157 -7.75 0.68 -16.52
N ILE A 158 -6.67 -0.07 -16.77
CA ILE A 158 -5.40 0.49 -17.26
C ILE A 158 -5.64 1.26 -18.57
N SER A 159 -6.31 0.65 -19.55
CA SER A 159 -6.58 1.29 -20.83
C SER A 159 -7.39 2.59 -20.72
N LYS A 160 -8.21 2.73 -19.67
CA LYS A 160 -9.12 3.87 -19.51
C LYS A 160 -8.54 4.99 -18.64
N TYR A 161 -7.76 4.64 -17.61
CA TYR A 161 -7.36 5.56 -16.55
C TYR A 161 -5.86 5.72 -16.38
N HIS A 162 -5.04 4.77 -16.83
CA HIS A 162 -3.58 4.84 -16.63
C HIS A 162 -2.97 6.03 -17.37
N LYS A 163 -2.10 6.74 -16.66
CA LYS A 163 -1.33 7.88 -17.17
C LYS A 163 0.13 7.82 -16.76
N LYS A 164 0.38 7.48 -15.49
CA LYS A 164 1.70 7.45 -14.84
C LYS A 164 1.80 6.31 -13.86
N GLY A 165 3.02 6.04 -13.44
CA GLY A 165 3.33 5.00 -12.46
C GLY A 165 3.48 3.63 -13.12
N THR A 166 4.24 2.78 -12.46
CA THR A 166 4.53 1.42 -12.93
C THR A 166 3.34 0.52 -12.62
N VAL A 167 2.89 -0.27 -13.59
CA VAL A 167 1.82 -1.25 -13.39
C VAL A 167 2.43 -2.61 -13.08
N THR A 168 1.96 -3.24 -11.99
CA THR A 168 2.37 -4.58 -11.61
C THR A 168 1.16 -5.49 -11.39
N PHE A 169 1.36 -6.78 -11.67
CA PHE A 169 0.38 -7.83 -11.45
C PHE A 169 0.96 -8.84 -10.49
N SER A 170 0.15 -9.28 -9.54
CA SER A 170 0.49 -10.36 -8.61
C SER A 170 -0.67 -11.36 -8.54
N PRO A 171 -0.38 -12.67 -8.42
CA PRO A 171 -1.44 -13.67 -8.30
C PRO A 171 -2.00 -13.70 -6.88
N VAL A 172 -3.31 -13.93 -6.73
CA VAL A 172 -3.86 -14.39 -5.45
C VAL A 172 -3.27 -15.76 -5.15
N TYR A 173 -2.62 -15.89 -3.98
CA TYR A 173 -1.95 -17.11 -3.58
C TYR A 173 -2.88 -18.34 -3.68
N GLY A 174 -2.39 -19.38 -4.36
CA GLY A 174 -3.09 -20.66 -4.53
C GLY A 174 -4.32 -20.63 -5.45
N LYS A 175 -4.61 -19.53 -6.17
CA LYS A 175 -5.77 -19.45 -7.08
C LYS A 175 -5.45 -19.56 -8.56
N ILE A 176 -4.27 -19.12 -8.98
CA ILE A 176 -3.86 -19.19 -10.37
C ILE A 176 -3.01 -20.45 -10.56
N ASP A 177 -3.43 -21.29 -11.51
CA ASP A 177 -2.66 -22.44 -11.96
C ASP A 177 -1.51 -21.98 -12.84
N TYR A 178 -0.29 -22.40 -12.48
CA TYR A 178 0.94 -22.07 -13.20
C TYR A 178 1.29 -23.08 -14.30
N SER A 179 0.48 -24.14 -14.48
CA SER A 179 0.76 -25.26 -15.37
C SER A 179 0.22 -25.12 -16.81
N ALA A 180 -0.19 -23.93 -17.22
CA ALA A 180 -0.71 -23.66 -18.57
C ALA A 180 0.36 -23.81 -19.67
#